data_AF-A0A0G0M3Z5-F1
#
_entry.id   AF-A0A0G0M3Z5-F1
#
_cell.length_a   1.000
_cell.length_b   1.000
_cell.length_c   1.000
_cell.angle_alpha   90.00
_cell.angle_beta   90.00
_cell.angle_gamma   90.00
#
_symmetry.space_group_name_H-M   'P 1'
#
loop_
_entity.id
_entity.type
_entity.pdbx_description
1 polymer ?
#
loop_
_entity_poly.entity_id
_entity_poly.type
_entity_poly.pdbx_seq_one_letter_code
_entity_poly.pdbx_strand_id
1 'polypeptide(L)'
;MGYIDDDMYAKRFIESRNRSRPKGKKLLQLELRRKGVSQDIIDLVINDGQVDIELARGIAQKKYSLWKKLPVLEQKKKLFGILQRRGFSSTVVFRVIDEVTGLTYNEDT
;
A
#
# COMPACT_ATOMS: atom_id res chain seq x y z
N MET A 1 9.94 -29.48 -9.81
CA MET A 1 8.63 -29.43 -9.11
C MET A 1 8.79 -28.48 -7.94
N GLY A 2 8.05 -27.37 -7.92
CA GLY A 2 8.23 -26.28 -6.93
C GLY A 2 7.37 -25.04 -7.22
N TYR A 3 6.91 -24.88 -8.47
CA TYR A 3 6.07 -23.75 -8.88
C TYR A 3 4.69 -23.68 -8.20
N ILE A 4 4.06 -24.82 -7.91
CA ILE A 4 2.72 -24.87 -7.28
C ILE A 4 2.82 -24.47 -5.79
N ASP A 5 3.89 -24.88 -5.12
CA ASP A 5 4.12 -24.52 -3.72
C ASP A 5 4.44 -23.03 -3.58
N ASP A 6 5.24 -22.49 -4.50
CA ASP A 6 5.64 -21.09 -4.52
C ASP A 6 4.46 -20.14 -4.80
N ASP A 7 3.51 -20.50 -5.68
CA ASP A 7 2.32 -19.68 -5.95
C ASP A 7 1.38 -19.61 -4.74
N MET A 8 1.14 -20.76 -4.10
CA MET A 8 0.30 -20.82 -2.92
C MET A 8 0.95 -20.10 -1.74
N TYR A 9 2.26 -20.25 -1.58
CA TYR A 9 3.03 -19.51 -0.59
C TYR A 9 2.91 -18.00 -0.80
N ALA A 10 3.12 -17.53 -2.04
CA ALA A 10 3.10 -16.10 -2.36
C ALA A 10 1.70 -15.48 -2.13
N LYS A 11 0.63 -16.17 -2.53
CA LYS A 11 -0.77 -15.74 -2.25
C LYS A 11 -1.03 -15.60 -0.75
N ARG A 12 -0.76 -16.66 0.03
CA ARG A 12 -0.99 -16.65 1.49
C ARG A 12 -0.14 -15.59 2.19
N PHE A 13 1.08 -15.36 1.69
CA PHE A 13 1.95 -14.31 2.19
C PHE A 13 1.32 -12.92 1.99
N ILE A 14 0.85 -12.62 0.77
CA ILE A 14 0.18 -11.34 0.46
C ILE A 14 -1.08 -11.16 1.30
N GLU A 15 -1.95 -12.16 1.35
CA GLU A 15 -3.18 -12.09 2.16
C GLU A 15 -2.89 -11.82 3.64
N SER A 16 -1.88 -12.48 4.20
CA SER A 16 -1.44 -12.26 5.59
C SER A 16 -0.94 -10.84 5.81
N ARG A 17 -0.17 -10.27 4.87
CA ARG A 17 0.29 -8.87 4.95
C ARG A 17 -0.85 -7.89 4.83
N ASN A 18 -1.77 -8.11 3.89
CA ASN A 18 -2.93 -7.26 3.66
C ASN A 18 -3.82 -7.19 4.92
N ARG A 19 -3.97 -8.29 5.66
CA ARG A 19 -4.77 -8.32 6.91
C ARG A 19 -4.08 -7.69 8.12
N SER A 20 -2.79 -7.93 8.30
CA SER A 20 -2.08 -7.57 9.54
C SER A 20 -1.45 -6.16 9.48
N ARG A 21 -0.62 -5.92 8.47
CA ARG A 21 0.11 -4.67 8.28
C ARG A 21 0.20 -4.40 6.79
N PRO A 22 -0.87 -3.83 6.19
CA PRO A 22 -0.92 -3.63 4.75
C PRO A 22 0.28 -2.82 4.27
N LYS A 23 0.85 -3.30 3.17
CA LYS A 23 1.96 -2.71 2.44
C LYS A 23 1.55 -2.64 0.99
N GLY A 24 2.03 -1.62 0.29
CA GLY A 24 1.81 -1.52 -1.15
C GLY A 24 2.69 -2.48 -1.92
N LYS A 25 2.33 -2.63 -3.19
CA LYS A 25 2.96 -3.49 -4.19
C LYS A 25 4.49 -3.50 -4.12
N LYS A 26 5.16 -2.35 -4.06
CA LYS A 26 6.63 -2.26 -4.12
C LYS A 26 7.32 -3.00 -2.97
N LEU A 27 6.78 -2.90 -1.75
CA LEU A 27 7.37 -3.62 -0.60
C LEU A 27 7.01 -5.09 -0.60
N LEU A 28 5.81 -5.46 -1.03
CA LEU A 28 5.41 -6.87 -1.15
C LEU A 28 6.28 -7.61 -2.17
N GLN A 29 6.54 -7.00 -3.33
CA GLN A 29 7.46 -7.54 -4.34
C GLN A 29 8.87 -7.74 -3.76
N LEU A 30 9.40 -6.75 -3.04
CA LEU A 30 10.71 -6.85 -2.42
C LEU A 30 10.78 -7.98 -1.38
N GLU A 31 9.75 -8.14 -0.56
CA GLU A 31 9.68 -9.21 0.44
C GLU A 31 9.61 -10.60 -0.20
N LEU A 32 8.80 -10.78 -1.25
CA LEU A 32 8.69 -12.05 -1.98
C LEU A 32 9.99 -12.39 -2.72
N ARG A 33 10.63 -11.42 -3.38
CA ARG A 33 11.94 -11.61 -4.02
C ARG A 33 13.01 -12.05 -3.01
N ARG A 34 13.05 -11.42 -1.83
CA ARG A 34 13.97 -11.80 -0.74
C ARG A 34 13.70 -13.21 -0.19
N LYS A 35 12.50 -13.74 -0.42
CA LYS A 35 12.10 -15.10 -0.04
C LYS A 35 12.35 -16.13 -1.13
N GLY A 36 12.92 -15.72 -2.26
CA GLY A 36 13.24 -16.62 -3.38
C GLY A 36 12.09 -16.84 -4.36
N VAL A 37 10.96 -16.13 -4.21
CA VAL A 37 9.84 -16.25 -5.16
C VAL A 37 10.21 -15.59 -6.48
N SER A 38 9.99 -16.30 -7.59
CA SER A 38 10.29 -15.82 -8.93
C SER A 38 9.43 -14.61 -9.33
N GLN A 39 9.93 -13.82 -10.28
CA GLN A 39 9.22 -12.63 -10.75
C GLN A 39 7.86 -12.98 -11.38
N ASP A 40 7.79 -14.07 -12.15
CA ASP A 40 6.55 -14.53 -12.80
C ASP A 40 5.44 -14.84 -11.78
N ILE A 41 5.79 -15.51 -10.68
CA ILE A 41 4.84 -15.81 -9.61
C ILE A 41 4.41 -14.53 -8.90
N ILE A 42 5.36 -13.64 -8.63
CA ILE A 42 5.07 -12.34 -8.01
C ILE A 42 4.07 -11.56 -8.86
N ASP A 43 4.30 -11.44 -10.16
CA ASP A 43 3.41 -10.67 -11.04
C ASP A 43 2.01 -11.29 -11.15
N LEU A 44 1.89 -12.61 -10.98
CA LEU A 44 0.60 -13.31 -10.94
C LEU A 44 -0.20 -13.02 -9.66
N VAL A 45 0.46 -12.87 -8.52
CA VAL A 45 -0.20 -12.81 -7.20
C VAL A 45 -0.23 -11.42 -6.57
N ILE A 46 0.57 -10.49 -7.07
CA ILE A 46 0.73 -9.15 -6.49
C ILE A 46 -0.59 -8.38 -6.54
N ASN A 47 -0.86 -7.58 -5.49
CA ASN A 47 -2.04 -6.73 -5.44
C ASN A 47 -2.18 -5.90 -6.73
N ASP A 48 -3.41 -5.84 -7.25
CA ASP A 48 -3.78 -4.84 -8.24
C ASP A 48 -3.90 -3.44 -7.60
N GLY A 49 -4.10 -2.44 -8.45
CA GLY A 49 -4.22 -1.05 -8.00
C GLY A 49 -5.43 -0.78 -7.13
N GLN A 50 -6.55 -1.48 -7.35
CA GLN A 50 -7.78 -1.30 -6.58
C GLN A 50 -7.62 -1.84 -5.15
N VAL A 51 -7.03 -3.03 -5.00
CA VAL A 51 -6.71 -3.59 -3.68
C VAL A 51 -5.76 -2.67 -2.90
N ASP A 52 -4.71 -2.16 -3.55
CA ASP A 52 -3.78 -1.21 -2.92
C ASP A 52 -4.48 0.09 -2.48
N ILE A 53 -5.43 0.61 -3.27
CA ILE A 53 -6.26 1.77 -2.90
C ILE A 53 -7.08 1.48 -1.64
N GLU A 54 -7.78 0.36 -1.57
CA GLU A 54 -8.62 0.00 -0.43
C GLU A 54 -7.79 -0.12 0.87
N LEU A 55 -6.65 -0.80 0.79
CA LEU A 55 -5.73 -0.97 1.92
C LEU A 55 -5.15 0.37 2.38
N ALA A 56 -4.71 1.20 1.44
CA ALA A 56 -4.19 2.53 1.75
C ALA A 56 -5.28 3.43 2.33
N ARG A 57 -6.52 3.37 1.82
CA ARG A 57 -7.68 4.14 2.30
C ARG A 57 -7.99 3.82 3.75
N GLY A 58 -8.02 2.53 4.13
CA GLY A 58 -8.25 2.13 5.52
C GLY A 58 -7.20 2.69 6.49
N ILE A 59 -5.92 2.71 6.07
CA ILE A 59 -4.84 3.33 6.86
C ILE A 59 -5.04 4.85 6.96
N ALA A 60 -5.33 5.50 5.84
CA ALA A 60 -5.46 6.94 5.76
C ALA A 60 -6.64 7.46 6.58
N GLN A 61 -7.84 6.86 6.45
CA GLN A 61 -9.02 7.23 7.23
C GLN A 61 -8.77 7.13 8.74
N LYS A 62 -8.16 6.02 9.20
CA LYS A 62 -7.82 5.85 10.62
C LYS A 62 -6.87 6.94 11.11
N LYS A 63 -5.84 7.28 10.33
CA LYS A 63 -4.85 8.30 10.71
C LYS A 63 -5.42 9.71 10.65
N TYR A 64 -6.22 10.02 9.63
CA TYR A 64 -6.89 11.31 9.47
C TYR A 64 -7.81 11.60 10.67
N SER A 65 -8.63 10.64 11.07
CA SER A 65 -9.50 10.78 12.25
C SER A 65 -8.70 11.02 13.56
N LEU A 66 -7.57 10.33 13.74
CA LEU A 66 -6.68 10.53 14.89
C LEU A 66 -5.99 11.90 14.90
N TRP A 67 -5.88 12.56 13.75
CA TRP A 67 -5.16 13.82 13.57
C TRP A 67 -6.07 15.02 13.34
N LYS A 68 -7.37 14.92 13.66
CA LYS A 68 -8.37 15.98 13.48
C LYS A 68 -8.01 17.37 14.05
N LYS A 69 -7.06 17.44 14.99
CA LYS A 69 -6.58 18.70 15.59
C LYS A 69 -5.44 19.36 14.81
N LEU A 70 -4.83 18.67 13.85
CA LEU A 70 -3.74 19.21 13.04
C LEU A 70 -4.28 19.97 11.83
N PRO A 71 -3.58 21.00 11.33
CA PRO A 71 -3.90 21.62 10.06
C PRO A 71 -3.97 20.58 8.93
N VAL A 72 -4.91 20.71 8.00
CA VAL A 72 -5.13 19.71 6.94
C VAL A 72 -3.86 19.49 6.10
N LEU A 73 -3.09 20.54 5.83
CA LEU A 73 -1.81 20.43 5.10
C LEU A 73 -0.78 19.54 5.83
N GLU A 74 -0.71 19.65 7.16
CA GLU A 74 0.16 18.77 7.97
C GLU A 74 -0.35 17.32 7.95
N GLN A 75 -1.67 17.13 8.02
CA GLN A 75 -2.27 15.79 7.92
C GLN A 75 -1.92 15.15 6.57
N LYS A 76 -2.04 15.88 5.46
CA LYS A 76 -1.67 15.41 4.12
C LYS A 76 -0.20 15.00 4.04
N LYS A 77 0.73 15.86 4.48
CA LYS A 77 2.18 15.55 4.50
C LYS A 77 2.48 14.29 5.33
N LYS A 78 1.84 14.15 6.49
CA LYS A 78 2.00 12.96 7.34
C LYS A 78 1.42 11.69 6.70
N LEU A 79 0.25 11.78 6.07
CA LEU A 79 -0.38 10.68 5.35
C LEU A 79 0.50 10.21 4.18
N PHE A 80 0.97 11.16 3.36
CA PHE A 80 1.89 10.90 2.26
C PHE A 80 3.12 10.13 2.74
N GLY A 81 3.81 10.65 3.77
CA GLY A 81 5.00 10.01 4.31
C GLY A 81 4.73 8.59 4.86
N ILE A 82 3.59 8.37 5.53
CA ILE A 82 3.25 7.03 6.04
C ILE A 82 2.97 6.05 4.90
N LEU A 83 2.18 6.44 3.89
CA LEU A 83 1.80 5.55 2.80
C LEU A 83 3.00 5.23 1.89
N GLN A 84 3.82 6.23 1.57
CA GLN A 84 5.08 6.02 0.83
C GLN A 84 6.03 5.06 1.55
N ARG A 85 6.24 5.23 2.87
CA ARG A 85 7.07 4.30 3.66
C ARG A 85 6.46 2.89 3.76
N ARG A 86 5.18 2.73 3.46
CA ARG A 86 4.50 1.44 3.36
C ARG A 86 4.53 0.86 1.94
N GLY A 87 5.15 1.53 0.98
CA GLY A 87 5.37 0.99 -0.37
C GLY A 87 4.21 1.14 -1.33
N PHE A 88 3.20 1.94 -0.99
CA PHE A 88 2.13 2.28 -1.94
C PHE A 88 2.68 3.19 -3.03
N SER A 89 2.26 2.99 -4.28
CA SER A 89 2.70 3.82 -5.39
C SER A 89 2.18 5.26 -5.23
N SER A 90 2.91 6.23 -5.78
CA SER A 90 2.52 7.64 -5.68
C SER A 90 1.10 7.89 -6.20
N THR A 91 0.70 7.24 -7.31
CA THR A 91 -0.66 7.28 -7.83
C THR A 91 -1.72 6.86 -6.80
N VAL A 92 -1.48 5.75 -6.07
CA VAL A 92 -2.39 5.29 -5.01
C VAL A 92 -2.37 6.27 -3.84
N VAL A 93 -1.19 6.75 -3.44
CA VAL A 93 -1.05 7.68 -2.32
C VAL A 93 -1.81 8.97 -2.57
N PHE A 94 -1.65 9.61 -3.73
CA PHE A 94 -2.32 10.87 -4.06
C PHE A 94 -3.82 10.71 -4.11
N ARG A 95 -4.30 9.69 -4.82
CA ARG A 95 -5.73 9.39 -4.91
C ARG A 95 -6.35 9.21 -3.52
N VAL A 96 -5.73 8.41 -2.65
CA VAL A 96 -6.25 8.16 -1.31
C VAL A 96 -6.22 9.40 -0.43
N ILE A 97 -5.19 10.24 -0.53
CA ILE A 97 -5.11 11.48 0.24
C ILE A 97 -6.20 12.46 -0.21
N ASP A 98 -6.41 12.61 -1.51
CA ASP A 98 -7.49 13.42 -2.06
C ASP A 98 -8.85 12.93 -1.58
N GLU A 99 -9.14 11.62 -1.72
CA GLU A 99 -10.39 11.00 -1.28
C GLU A 99 -10.66 11.18 0.23
N VAL A 100 -9.62 11.08 1.08
CA VAL A 100 -9.79 11.16 2.55
C VAL A 100 -9.85 12.59 3.06
N THR A 101 -9.17 13.53 2.40
CA THR A 101 -9.11 14.92 2.86
C THR A 101 -10.09 15.85 2.14
N GLY A 102 -10.66 15.42 1.01
CA GLY A 102 -11.52 16.24 0.15
C GLY A 102 -10.79 17.39 -0.54
N LEU A 103 -9.44 17.35 -0.57
CA LEU A 103 -8.60 18.40 -1.13
C LEU A 103 -7.54 17.79 -2.04
N THR A 104 -7.36 18.35 -3.23
CA THR A 104 -6.35 17.91 -4.18
C THR A 104 -4.94 18.07 -3.62
N TYR A 105 -4.18 16.98 -3.58
CA TYR A 105 -2.76 17.00 -3.21
C TYR A 105 -1.94 17.18 -4.49
N ASN A 106 -1.73 18.43 -4.90
CA ASN A 106 -0.85 18.74 -6.01
C ASN A 106 0.62 18.62 -5.54
N GLU A 107 1.43 17.92 -6.33
CA GLU A 107 2.89 17.85 -6.21
C GLU A 107 3.56 19.17 -6.65
N ASP A 108 3.04 20.33 -6.23
CA ASP A 108 3.76 21.59 -6.43
C ASP A 108 4.87 21.70 -5.38
N THR A 109 5.94 20.94 -5.58
CA THR A 109 7.29 21.24 -5.09
C THR A 109 8.32 20.71 -6.07
#